data_AF-A0A3D1ISK4-F1
#
_entry.id   AF-A0A3D1ISK4-F1
#
_cell.length_a   1.000
_cell.length_b   1.000
_cell.length_c   1.000
_cell.angle_alpha   90.00
_cell.angle_beta   90.00
_cell.angle_gamma   90.00
#
_symmetry.space_group_name_H-M   'P 1'
#
loop_
_entity.id
_entity.type
_entity.pdbx_description
1 polymer ?
#
loop_
_entity_poly.entity_id
_entity_poly.type
_entity_poly.pdbx_seq_one_letter_code
_entity_poly.pdbx_strand_id
1 'polypeptide(L)'
;MRGNHWIAVGTVAMVLIGALLWEDRPQAEPPSFRNSDQLLTESGRLFAVGDSAPYSGPVMDYHPNGNKAYSVTMVDGVAQGLATEWHENGQKKTEATLQDGEAVGVLRGWYDNGQPQYDVPLQNGEAEGITTEYYPGGQRRNETMYVRGQRHGLETGYSEAGQLKWNAEWRRDRLHGEYTEFYPNGQKRSATQYESGITEGPATGWFESGEKSWTAQWTDDTPVGTHMEWYVSGQLMRQKQFSAGQLTVLHEWHRNGKAKVEAVYAKGLLVSQKRWDDNGTLLLTMGEANPPRPNTPKPVVTENPDDNPNPNAPGRRTAWVTTRLNAVYQGKSTATVKAAFGAPDQRLGDTWVYRGMMIIDPISRRRLSTAQFLIKDGKVLEVVAN
;
A
#
# COMPACT_ATOMS: atom_id res chain seq x y z
N MET A 1 -20.60 -40.43 15.54
CA MET A 1 -21.05 -40.04 14.19
C MET A 1 -19.89 -39.26 13.57
N ARG A 2 -19.09 -39.93 12.73
CA ARG A 2 -17.91 -39.34 12.09
C ARG A 2 -18.37 -38.83 10.72
N GLY A 3 -18.21 -37.53 10.48
CA GLY A 3 -18.45 -36.93 9.18
C GLY A 3 -17.38 -37.40 8.20
N ASN A 4 -17.81 -37.89 7.04
CA ASN A 4 -16.91 -38.20 5.93
C ASN A 4 -16.28 -36.90 5.44
N HIS A 5 -14.96 -36.75 5.63
CA HIS A 5 -14.19 -35.71 4.97
C HIS A 5 -13.69 -36.26 3.64
N TRP A 6 -14.25 -35.74 2.55
CA TRP A 6 -13.78 -36.00 1.19
C TRP A 6 -12.42 -35.33 1.02
N ILE A 7 -11.35 -36.12 0.93
CA ILE A 7 -10.05 -35.64 0.44
C ILE A 7 -9.90 -36.22 -0.96
N ALA A 8 -10.28 -35.44 -1.96
CA ALA A 8 -10.08 -35.79 -3.36
C ALA A 8 -8.58 -35.75 -3.68
N VAL A 9 -8.09 -36.69 -4.47
CA VAL A 9 -6.67 -36.75 -4.86
C VAL A 9 -6.22 -35.51 -5.67
N GLY A 10 -7.16 -34.73 -6.20
CA GLY A 10 -6.90 -33.41 -6.79
C GLY A 10 -6.45 -32.32 -5.81
N THR A 11 -6.48 -32.57 -4.49
CA THR A 11 -6.14 -31.54 -3.49
C THR A 11 -4.63 -31.30 -3.36
N VAL A 12 -3.76 -32.25 -3.74
CA VAL A 12 -2.31 -32.09 -3.50
C VAL A 12 -1.67 -31.04 -4.42
N ALA A 13 -2.08 -30.98 -5.70
CA ALA A 13 -1.65 -29.91 -6.61
C ALA A 13 -2.28 -28.56 -6.22
N MET A 14 -3.58 -28.53 -5.88
CA MET A 14 -4.26 -27.29 -5.48
C MET A 14 -3.75 -26.68 -4.17
N VAL A 15 -3.32 -27.50 -3.20
CA VAL A 15 -2.76 -27.03 -1.92
C VAL A 15 -1.38 -26.38 -2.10
N LEU A 16 -0.57 -26.87 -3.03
CA LEU A 16 0.73 -26.25 -3.36
C LEU A 16 0.57 -24.96 -4.18
N ILE A 17 -0.37 -24.92 -5.12
CA ILE A 17 -0.60 -23.75 -5.99
C ILE A 17 -1.29 -22.60 -5.23
N GLY A 18 -2.19 -22.91 -4.30
CA GLY A 18 -2.96 -21.91 -3.54
C GLY A 18 -2.19 -21.28 -2.38
N ALA A 19 -1.33 -22.04 -1.70
CA ALA A 19 -0.62 -21.54 -0.51
C ALA A 19 0.59 -20.66 -0.83
N LEU A 20 1.17 -20.75 -2.03
CA LEU A 20 2.39 -20.02 -2.37
C LEU A 20 2.17 -18.64 -3.05
N LEU A 21 1.02 -18.36 -3.68
CA LEU A 21 0.91 -17.20 -4.59
C LEU A 21 -0.35 -16.31 -4.45
N TRP A 22 -1.33 -16.62 -3.60
CA TRP A 22 -2.51 -15.75 -3.41
C TRP A 22 -3.21 -15.91 -2.05
N GLU A 23 -3.42 -14.81 -1.32
CA GLU A 23 -4.49 -14.71 -0.31
C GLU A 23 -5.85 -14.47 -1.01
N ASP A 24 -6.88 -15.15 -0.52
CA ASP A 24 -8.29 -15.16 -0.94
C ASP A 24 -8.67 -15.87 -2.24
N ARG A 25 -9.20 -17.10 -2.12
CA ARG A 25 -10.36 -17.61 -2.90
C ARG A 25 -11.23 -18.63 -2.13
N PRO A 26 -12.53 -18.75 -2.48
CA PRO A 26 -13.50 -19.62 -1.81
C PRO A 26 -13.09 -21.09 -1.91
N GLN A 27 -13.55 -21.93 -0.99
CA GLN A 27 -13.42 -23.39 -1.08
C GLN A 27 -13.89 -23.86 -2.47
N ALA A 28 -12.95 -24.17 -3.36
CA ALA A 28 -13.25 -24.81 -4.62
C ALA A 28 -13.73 -26.23 -4.30
N GLU A 29 -14.89 -26.61 -4.84
CA GLU A 29 -15.36 -28.00 -4.75
C GLU A 29 -14.31 -28.93 -5.36
N PRO A 30 -14.07 -30.11 -4.75
CA PRO A 30 -13.12 -31.06 -5.30
C PRO A 30 -13.52 -31.46 -6.73
N PRO A 31 -12.57 -31.70 -7.64
CA PRO A 31 -12.87 -32.11 -9.00
C PRO A 31 -13.63 -33.45 -9.00
N SER A 32 -14.72 -33.53 -9.77
CA SER A 32 -15.52 -34.73 -9.97
C SER A 32 -15.02 -35.47 -11.21
N PHE A 33 -14.22 -36.52 -11.05
CA PHE A 33 -13.68 -37.26 -12.18
C PHE A 33 -14.79 -38.00 -12.93
N ARG A 34 -14.81 -37.98 -14.28
CA ARG A 34 -15.64 -38.95 -15.04
C ARG A 34 -15.08 -40.35 -14.80
N ASN A 35 -15.82 -41.17 -14.04
CA ASN A 35 -15.45 -42.44 -13.36
C ASN A 35 -15.03 -42.33 -11.88
N SER A 36 -15.07 -41.15 -11.25
CA SER A 36 -14.81 -40.97 -9.81
C SER A 36 -15.82 -41.63 -8.90
N ASP A 37 -17.03 -41.87 -9.39
CA ASP A 37 -18.06 -42.64 -8.66
C ASP A 37 -17.57 -44.06 -8.32
N GLN A 38 -16.43 -44.49 -8.89
CA GLN A 38 -15.77 -45.76 -8.64
C GLN A 38 -14.39 -45.63 -7.96
N LEU A 39 -13.97 -44.45 -7.47
CA LEU A 39 -12.67 -44.28 -6.79
C LEU A 39 -12.86 -43.61 -5.43
N LEU A 40 -12.21 -44.13 -4.39
CA LEU A 40 -12.32 -43.68 -3.01
C LEU A 40 -10.96 -43.52 -2.34
N THR A 41 -10.81 -42.49 -1.52
CA THR A 41 -9.59 -42.27 -0.75
C THR A 41 -9.76 -42.86 0.65
N GLU A 42 -8.88 -43.80 1.02
CA GLU A 42 -8.79 -44.34 2.37
C GLU A 42 -7.35 -44.18 2.89
N SER A 43 -7.18 -43.52 4.04
CA SER A 43 -5.87 -43.32 4.69
C SER A 43 -4.79 -42.70 3.78
N GLY A 44 -5.19 -41.82 2.84
CA GLY A 44 -4.28 -41.16 1.90
C GLY A 44 -3.92 -41.98 0.65
N ARG A 45 -4.53 -43.15 0.47
CA ARG A 45 -4.40 -43.98 -0.75
C ARG A 45 -5.71 -44.03 -1.53
N LEU A 46 -5.61 -44.03 -2.84
CA LEU A 46 -6.73 -44.20 -3.75
C LEU A 46 -7.03 -45.69 -3.98
N PHE A 47 -8.29 -46.07 -3.96
CA PHE A 47 -8.81 -47.40 -4.22
C PHE A 47 -9.96 -47.33 -5.23
N ALA A 48 -10.21 -48.43 -5.96
CA ALA A 48 -11.46 -48.56 -6.71
C ALA A 48 -12.59 -49.09 -5.81
N VAL A 49 -13.83 -48.66 -6.07
CA VAL A 49 -15.02 -49.09 -5.33
C VAL A 49 -15.16 -50.61 -5.46
N GLY A 50 -15.07 -51.31 -4.33
CA GLY A 50 -15.14 -52.78 -4.26
C GLY A 50 -13.79 -53.48 -4.26
N ASP A 51 -12.69 -52.77 -4.50
CA ASP A 51 -11.34 -53.32 -4.45
C ASP A 51 -10.70 -53.12 -3.07
N SER A 52 -9.94 -54.13 -2.63
CA SER A 52 -9.14 -54.07 -1.41
C SER A 52 -7.68 -53.68 -1.66
N ALA A 53 -7.23 -53.75 -2.91
CA ALA A 53 -5.90 -53.33 -3.32
C ALA A 53 -5.92 -51.85 -3.73
N PRO A 54 -4.89 -51.06 -3.38
CA PRO A 54 -4.77 -49.68 -3.83
C PRO A 54 -4.73 -49.57 -5.36
N TYR A 55 -5.35 -48.53 -5.89
CA TYR A 55 -5.51 -48.29 -7.32
C TYR A 55 -4.16 -47.95 -7.99
N SER A 56 -3.87 -48.64 -9.09
CA SER A 56 -2.75 -48.36 -9.98
C SER A 56 -3.26 -48.17 -11.40
N GLY A 57 -3.05 -46.98 -11.97
CA GLY A 57 -3.57 -46.64 -13.28
C GLY A 57 -3.72 -45.13 -13.50
N PRO A 58 -4.11 -44.71 -14.72
CA PRO A 58 -4.33 -43.31 -15.03
C PRO A 58 -5.63 -42.80 -14.42
N VAL A 59 -5.57 -41.62 -13.82
CA VAL A 59 -6.74 -40.83 -13.41
C VAL A 59 -6.83 -39.63 -14.34
N MET A 60 -8.00 -39.44 -14.96
CA MET A 60 -8.27 -38.31 -15.87
C MET A 60 -9.60 -37.65 -15.54
N ASP A 61 -9.67 -36.34 -15.73
CA ASP A 61 -10.88 -35.56 -15.62
C ASP A 61 -11.09 -34.68 -16.86
N TYR A 62 -12.34 -34.26 -17.09
CA TYR A 62 -12.75 -33.48 -18.25
C TYR A 62 -13.64 -32.30 -17.86
N HIS A 63 -13.39 -31.16 -18.48
CA HIS A 63 -14.25 -29.98 -18.39
C HIS A 63 -15.64 -30.27 -18.98
N PRO A 64 -16.68 -29.47 -18.64
CA PRO A 64 -18.03 -29.64 -19.19
C PRO A 64 -18.08 -29.63 -20.73
N ASN A 65 -17.13 -28.95 -21.37
CA ASN A 65 -16.99 -28.88 -22.82
C ASN A 65 -16.32 -30.11 -23.47
N GLY A 66 -15.91 -31.11 -22.67
CA GLY A 66 -15.28 -32.34 -23.13
C GLY A 66 -13.76 -32.28 -23.30
N ASN A 67 -13.11 -31.12 -23.10
CA ASN A 67 -11.66 -31.03 -23.04
C ASN A 67 -11.12 -31.65 -21.75
N LYS A 68 -9.88 -32.14 -21.77
CA LYS A 68 -9.22 -32.62 -20.54
C LYS A 68 -9.16 -31.48 -19.53
N ALA A 69 -9.40 -31.78 -18.26
CA ALA A 69 -9.23 -30.88 -17.13
C ALA A 69 -8.02 -31.26 -16.28
N TYR A 70 -7.79 -32.57 -16.10
CA TYR A 70 -6.73 -33.08 -15.25
C TYR A 70 -6.28 -34.48 -15.68
N SER A 71 -5.03 -34.84 -15.40
CA SER A 71 -4.47 -36.17 -15.63
C SER A 71 -3.30 -36.44 -14.69
N VAL A 72 -3.25 -37.64 -14.11
CA VAL A 72 -2.13 -38.14 -13.31
C VAL A 72 -2.07 -39.67 -13.37
N THR A 73 -0.93 -40.28 -13.05
CA THR A 73 -0.83 -41.73 -12.85
C THR A 73 -0.80 -42.05 -11.37
N MET A 74 -1.53 -43.09 -10.97
CA MET A 74 -1.50 -43.62 -9.62
C MET A 74 -0.70 -44.92 -9.61
N VAL A 75 0.12 -45.13 -8.59
CA VAL A 75 0.81 -46.39 -8.29
C VAL A 75 0.57 -46.69 -6.82
N ASP A 76 -0.02 -47.85 -6.53
CA ASP A 76 -0.39 -48.31 -5.20
C ASP A 76 -1.19 -47.29 -4.39
N GLY A 77 -2.12 -46.61 -5.08
CA GLY A 77 -3.00 -45.59 -4.53
C GLY A 77 -2.35 -44.23 -4.31
N VAL A 78 -1.09 -44.05 -4.70
CA VAL A 78 -0.33 -42.80 -4.54
C VAL A 78 -0.06 -42.18 -5.90
N ALA A 79 -0.17 -40.86 -6.00
CA ALA A 79 0.08 -40.15 -7.25
C ALA A 79 1.58 -40.15 -7.60
N GLN A 80 1.89 -40.50 -8.85
CA GLN A 80 3.25 -40.66 -9.36
C GLN A 80 3.36 -40.12 -10.79
N GLY A 81 4.55 -39.64 -11.13
CA GLY A 81 4.87 -39.16 -12.47
C GLY A 81 4.21 -37.81 -12.80
N LEU A 82 3.91 -37.58 -14.07
CA LEU A 82 3.44 -36.28 -14.54
C LEU A 82 1.97 -36.05 -14.15
N ALA A 83 1.73 -35.04 -13.32
CA ALA A 83 0.42 -34.47 -13.10
C ALA A 83 0.25 -33.23 -13.99
N THR A 84 -0.87 -33.11 -14.69
CA THR A 84 -1.14 -31.98 -15.58
C THR A 84 -2.59 -31.53 -15.41
N GLU A 85 -2.79 -30.22 -15.34
CA GLU A 85 -4.09 -29.56 -15.45
C GLU A 85 -4.18 -28.80 -16.77
N TRP A 86 -5.39 -28.63 -17.27
CA TRP A 86 -5.69 -27.88 -18.48
C TRP A 86 -6.76 -26.82 -18.21
N HIS A 87 -6.69 -25.72 -18.93
CA HIS A 87 -7.75 -24.73 -19.03
C HIS A 87 -8.91 -25.29 -19.86
N GLU A 88 -10.10 -24.67 -19.75
CA GLU A 88 -11.27 -25.08 -20.53
C GLU A 88 -11.02 -25.04 -22.04
N ASN A 89 -10.13 -24.17 -22.52
CA ASN A 89 -9.76 -24.10 -23.94
C ASN A 89 -8.80 -25.22 -24.42
N GLY A 90 -8.45 -26.16 -23.54
CA GLY A 90 -7.59 -27.31 -23.84
C GLY A 90 -6.09 -27.02 -23.78
N GLN A 91 -5.67 -25.80 -23.44
CA GLN A 91 -4.26 -25.49 -23.19
C GLN A 91 -3.85 -25.90 -21.78
N LYS A 92 -2.56 -26.19 -21.57
CA LYS A 92 -2.06 -26.54 -20.24
C LYS A 92 -2.29 -25.37 -19.28
N LYS A 93 -2.60 -25.69 -18.03
CA LYS A 93 -2.77 -24.74 -16.94
C LYS A 93 -1.66 -24.89 -15.92
N THR A 94 -1.40 -26.12 -15.47
CA THR A 94 -0.30 -26.44 -14.56
C THR A 94 0.29 -27.82 -14.87
N GLU A 95 1.54 -28.03 -14.48
CA GLU A 95 2.23 -29.31 -14.61
C GLU A 95 3.25 -29.47 -13.49
N ALA A 96 3.26 -30.65 -12.86
CA ALA A 96 4.24 -31.03 -11.86
C ALA A 96 4.62 -32.50 -12.01
N THR A 97 5.85 -32.85 -11.66
CA THR A 97 6.23 -34.26 -11.48
C THR A 97 5.98 -34.63 -10.03
N LEU A 98 5.25 -35.70 -9.80
CA LEU A 98 4.98 -36.25 -8.47
C LEU A 98 5.87 -37.47 -8.22
N GLN A 99 6.49 -37.52 -7.06
CA GLN A 99 7.19 -38.69 -6.54
C GLN A 99 6.65 -38.98 -5.14
N ASP A 100 6.08 -40.17 -4.95
CA ASP A 100 5.48 -40.60 -3.68
C ASP A 100 4.38 -39.65 -3.17
N GLY A 101 3.64 -39.05 -4.10
CA GLY A 101 2.58 -38.09 -3.83
C GLY A 101 3.06 -36.65 -3.63
N GLU A 102 4.37 -36.40 -3.58
CA GLU A 102 4.95 -35.07 -3.40
C GLU A 102 5.44 -34.48 -4.72
N ALA A 103 5.28 -33.17 -4.91
CA ALA A 103 5.78 -32.50 -6.10
C ALA A 103 7.31 -32.32 -6.04
N VAL A 104 7.99 -32.72 -7.10
CA VAL A 104 9.45 -32.67 -7.27
C VAL A 104 9.83 -32.01 -8.58
N GLY A 105 11.05 -31.44 -8.63
CA GLY A 105 11.57 -30.81 -9.83
C GLY A 105 11.08 -29.39 -9.99
N VAL A 106 10.31 -29.10 -11.05
CA VAL A 106 9.80 -27.76 -11.33
C VAL A 106 8.29 -27.84 -11.53
N LEU A 107 7.55 -27.07 -10.72
CA LEU A 107 6.14 -26.80 -10.93
C LEU A 107 6.02 -25.67 -11.95
N ARG A 108 5.29 -25.94 -13.03
CA ARG A 108 5.07 -24.98 -14.12
C ARG A 108 3.61 -24.59 -14.23
N GLY A 109 3.37 -23.34 -14.56
CA GLY A 109 2.05 -22.79 -14.84
C GLY A 109 2.01 -22.07 -16.17
N TRP A 110 0.84 -22.05 -16.81
CA TRP A 110 0.60 -21.34 -18.05
C TRP A 110 -0.70 -20.55 -17.99
N TYR A 111 -0.69 -19.40 -18.65
CA TYR A 111 -1.89 -18.62 -18.94
C TYR A 111 -2.82 -19.37 -19.90
N ASP A 112 -4.07 -18.93 -19.98
CA ASP A 112 -5.05 -19.45 -20.93
C ASP A 112 -4.67 -19.23 -22.40
N ASN A 113 -3.75 -18.30 -22.69
CA ASN A 113 -3.18 -18.10 -24.01
C ASN A 113 -1.95 -18.99 -24.31
N GLY A 114 -1.54 -19.81 -23.33
CA GLY A 114 -0.53 -20.85 -23.50
C GLY A 114 0.88 -20.36 -23.24
N GLN A 115 1.04 -19.08 -22.93
CA GLN A 115 2.31 -18.52 -22.49
C GLN A 115 2.61 -18.97 -21.05
N PRO A 116 3.88 -19.13 -20.68
CA PRO A 116 4.26 -19.46 -19.31
C PRO A 116 3.74 -18.37 -18.35
N GLN A 117 3.32 -18.81 -17.17
CA GLN A 117 2.86 -17.95 -16.06
C GLN A 117 3.86 -17.98 -14.91
N TYR A 118 4.37 -19.17 -14.56
CA TYR A 118 5.40 -19.33 -13.54
C TYR A 118 6.21 -20.61 -13.72
N ASP A 119 7.44 -20.58 -13.22
CA ASP A 119 8.32 -21.73 -12.99
C ASP A 119 8.78 -21.69 -11.53
N VAL A 120 8.42 -22.71 -10.74
CA VAL A 120 8.74 -22.83 -9.30
C VAL A 120 9.58 -24.08 -9.10
N PRO A 121 10.90 -23.98 -8.87
CA PRO A 121 11.70 -25.14 -8.51
C PRO A 121 11.35 -25.61 -7.10
N LEU A 122 11.24 -26.93 -6.92
CA LEU A 122 10.76 -27.57 -5.71
C LEU A 122 11.80 -28.54 -5.15
N GLN A 123 11.97 -28.49 -3.83
CA GLN A 123 12.71 -29.46 -3.03
C GLN A 123 11.85 -29.89 -1.85
N ASN A 124 11.58 -31.20 -1.73
CA ASN A 124 10.73 -31.79 -0.67
C ASN A 124 9.34 -31.11 -0.59
N GLY A 125 8.71 -30.85 -1.73
CA GLY A 125 7.41 -30.17 -1.81
C GLY A 125 7.42 -28.67 -1.53
N GLU A 126 8.56 -28.06 -1.19
CA GLU A 126 8.69 -26.62 -0.91
C GLU A 126 9.45 -25.91 -2.04
N ALA A 127 9.17 -24.62 -2.27
CA ALA A 127 9.93 -23.82 -3.22
C ALA A 127 11.39 -23.65 -2.76
N GLU A 128 12.33 -23.91 -3.66
CA GLU A 128 13.77 -23.84 -3.41
C GLU A 128 14.49 -23.31 -4.66
N GLY A 129 15.25 -22.21 -4.52
CA GLY A 129 15.93 -21.57 -5.63
C GLY A 129 15.13 -20.43 -6.26
N ILE A 130 15.47 -20.07 -7.50
CA ILE A 130 14.84 -18.93 -8.20
C ILE A 130 13.50 -19.37 -8.80
N THR A 131 12.42 -18.81 -8.26
CA THR A 131 11.09 -18.85 -8.88
C THR A 131 10.98 -17.71 -9.88
N THR A 132 10.45 -18.01 -11.06
CA THR A 132 10.21 -17.01 -12.12
C THR A 132 8.72 -16.89 -12.38
N GLU A 133 8.24 -15.66 -12.45
CA GLU A 133 6.89 -15.34 -12.94
C GLU A 133 6.98 -14.56 -14.25
N TYR A 134 5.95 -14.70 -15.07
CA TYR A 134 5.87 -14.12 -16.40
C TYR A 134 4.61 -13.28 -16.56
N TYR A 135 4.64 -12.33 -17.48
CA TYR A 135 3.46 -11.64 -17.97
C TYR A 135 2.70 -12.50 -18.98
N PRO A 136 1.41 -12.23 -19.24
CA PRO A 136 0.66 -12.94 -20.28
C PRO A 136 1.28 -12.85 -21.69
N GLY A 137 2.12 -11.85 -21.96
CA GLY A 137 2.89 -11.74 -23.20
C GLY A 137 4.13 -12.64 -23.28
N GLY A 138 4.44 -13.40 -22.22
CA GLY A 138 5.59 -14.31 -22.10
C GLY A 138 6.87 -13.64 -21.60
N GLN A 139 6.89 -12.32 -21.40
CA GLN A 139 8.04 -11.62 -20.82
C GLN A 139 8.15 -11.88 -19.32
N ARG A 140 9.38 -11.93 -18.80
CA ARG A 140 9.62 -12.10 -17.37
C ARG A 140 9.01 -10.95 -16.58
N ARG A 141 8.26 -11.28 -15.53
CA ARG A 141 7.62 -10.33 -14.61
C ARG A 141 8.47 -10.13 -13.36
N ASN A 142 8.87 -11.21 -12.70
CA ASN A 142 9.77 -11.17 -11.56
C ASN A 142 10.53 -12.48 -11.40
N GLU A 143 11.68 -12.39 -10.74
CA GLU A 143 12.43 -13.52 -10.20
C GLU A 143 12.59 -13.33 -8.70
N THR A 144 12.30 -14.39 -7.95
CA THR A 144 12.30 -14.37 -6.49
C THR A 144 13.06 -15.58 -5.99
N MET A 145 14.08 -15.38 -5.16
CA MET A 145 14.77 -16.48 -4.50
C MET A 145 13.95 -17.01 -3.32
N TYR A 146 13.79 -18.34 -3.26
CA TYR A 146 13.15 -19.06 -2.18
C TYR A 146 14.12 -20.03 -1.52
N VAL A 147 14.00 -20.19 -0.20
CA VAL A 147 14.70 -21.21 0.58
C VAL A 147 13.68 -21.82 1.54
N ARG A 148 13.43 -23.13 1.43
CA ARG A 148 12.44 -23.87 2.24
C ARG A 148 11.06 -23.22 2.23
N GLY A 149 10.58 -22.90 1.02
CA GLY A 149 9.26 -22.31 0.80
C GLY A 149 9.13 -20.83 1.18
N GLN A 150 10.18 -20.19 1.71
CA GLN A 150 10.14 -18.78 2.13
C GLN A 150 10.97 -17.91 1.20
N ARG A 151 10.49 -16.69 0.91
CA ARG A 151 11.28 -15.69 0.17
C ARG A 151 12.55 -15.35 0.95
N HIS A 152 13.68 -15.39 0.26
CA HIS A 152 14.99 -15.18 0.85
C HIS A 152 15.97 -14.66 -0.19
N GLY A 153 16.74 -13.62 0.11
CA GLY A 153 17.67 -12.99 -0.83
C GLY A 153 16.98 -12.03 -1.80
N LEU A 154 17.54 -11.88 -2.99
CA LEU A 154 17.10 -10.86 -3.95
C LEU A 154 15.85 -11.31 -4.71
N GLU A 155 14.92 -10.37 -4.83
CA GLU A 155 13.80 -10.41 -5.75
C GLU A 155 13.94 -9.25 -6.74
N THR A 156 13.76 -9.54 -8.03
CA THR A 156 13.89 -8.56 -9.11
C THR A 156 12.64 -8.55 -9.98
N GLY A 157 12.00 -7.38 -10.11
CA GLY A 157 10.82 -7.19 -10.94
C GLY A 157 11.07 -6.35 -12.19
N TYR A 158 10.35 -6.68 -13.26
CA TYR A 158 10.49 -6.08 -14.59
C TYR A 158 9.16 -5.50 -15.09
N SER A 159 9.21 -4.65 -16.09
CA SER A 159 8.04 -4.23 -16.88
C SER A 159 7.76 -5.23 -18.00
N GLU A 160 6.58 -5.15 -18.62
CA GLU A 160 6.26 -5.94 -19.83
C GLU A 160 7.24 -5.67 -21.00
N ALA A 161 7.87 -4.48 -21.03
CA ALA A 161 8.91 -4.14 -21.98
C ALA A 161 10.30 -4.69 -21.61
N GLY A 162 10.41 -5.44 -20.50
CA GLY A 162 11.67 -6.02 -20.00
C GLY A 162 12.57 -5.05 -19.23
N GLN A 163 12.08 -3.85 -18.89
CA GLN A 163 12.86 -2.88 -18.11
C GLN A 163 12.83 -3.22 -16.63
N LEU A 164 13.95 -3.07 -15.93
CA LEU A 164 14.01 -3.22 -14.48
C LEU A 164 13.05 -2.22 -13.81
N LYS A 165 12.16 -2.71 -12.95
CA LYS A 165 11.20 -1.87 -12.21
C LYS A 165 11.54 -1.74 -10.74
N TRP A 166 11.96 -2.83 -10.11
CA TRP A 166 12.29 -2.82 -8.69
C TRP A 166 13.19 -4.00 -8.31
N ASN A 167 13.92 -3.81 -7.22
CA ASN A 167 14.64 -4.83 -6.48
C ASN A 167 14.15 -4.82 -5.04
N ALA A 168 13.98 -6.00 -4.44
CA ALA A 168 13.66 -6.16 -3.04
C ALA A 168 14.57 -7.23 -2.45
N GLU A 169 15.06 -7.02 -1.23
CA GLU A 169 15.82 -8.03 -0.51
C GLU A 169 14.95 -8.61 0.62
N TRP A 170 14.94 -9.94 0.71
CA TRP A 170 14.07 -10.70 1.60
C TRP A 170 14.87 -11.54 2.59
N ARG A 171 14.32 -11.72 3.78
CA ARG A 171 14.81 -12.70 4.75
C ARG A 171 13.61 -13.35 5.43
N ARG A 172 13.33 -14.60 5.05
CA ARG A 172 12.23 -15.41 5.65
C ARG A 172 10.89 -14.68 5.53
N ASP A 173 10.51 -14.37 4.30
CA ASP A 173 9.26 -13.67 3.92
C ASP A 173 9.10 -12.24 4.44
N ARG A 174 10.15 -11.64 5.00
CA ARG A 174 10.16 -10.24 5.41
C ARG A 174 11.16 -9.45 4.60
N LEU A 175 10.79 -8.23 4.18
CA LEU A 175 11.74 -7.29 3.58
C LEU A 175 12.89 -7.04 4.55
N HIS A 176 14.11 -7.14 4.06
CA HIS A 176 15.31 -6.94 4.85
C HIS A 176 16.42 -6.48 3.91
N GLY A 177 16.94 -5.28 4.12
CA GLY A 177 17.86 -4.60 3.22
C GLY A 177 17.18 -3.49 2.40
N GLU A 178 17.73 -3.22 1.21
CA GLU A 178 17.27 -2.12 0.37
C GLU A 178 16.14 -2.56 -0.59
N TYR A 179 14.99 -1.89 -0.51
CA TYR A 179 13.99 -1.92 -1.58
C TYR A 179 14.24 -0.74 -2.52
N THR A 180 14.50 -1.01 -3.80
CA THR A 180 14.77 0.01 -4.82
C THR A 180 13.73 -0.05 -5.93
N GLU A 181 13.20 1.10 -6.33
CA GLU A 181 12.42 1.24 -7.57
C GLU A 181 13.24 1.99 -8.63
N PHE A 182 12.94 1.73 -9.90
CA PHE A 182 13.66 2.30 -11.03
C PHE A 182 12.72 3.03 -12.00
N TYR A 183 13.25 4.03 -12.67
CA TYR A 183 12.64 4.66 -13.83
C TYR A 183 12.84 3.79 -15.09
N PRO A 184 12.05 4.00 -16.15
CA PRO A 184 12.23 3.30 -17.43
C PRO A 184 13.63 3.45 -18.05
N ASN A 185 14.32 4.55 -17.74
CA ASN A 185 15.70 4.80 -18.17
C ASN A 185 16.76 4.04 -17.36
N GLY A 186 16.36 3.23 -16.37
CA GLY A 186 17.24 2.43 -15.51
C GLY A 186 17.81 3.18 -14.30
N GLN A 187 17.55 4.48 -14.14
CA GLN A 187 17.99 5.23 -12.96
C GLN A 187 17.11 4.89 -11.74
N LYS A 188 17.69 4.96 -10.53
CA LYS A 188 16.92 4.78 -9.29
C LYS A 188 15.85 5.86 -9.21
N ARG A 189 14.63 5.45 -8.87
CA ARG A 189 13.49 6.30 -8.56
C ARG A 189 13.34 6.49 -7.07
N SER A 190 13.49 5.42 -6.32
CA SER A 190 13.42 5.42 -4.86
C SER A 190 14.27 4.27 -4.30
N ALA A 191 14.78 4.44 -3.08
CA ALA A 191 15.47 3.42 -2.32
C ALA A 191 15.11 3.60 -0.84
N THR A 192 14.65 2.53 -0.20
CA THR A 192 14.19 2.53 1.19
C THR A 192 14.80 1.33 1.91
N GLN A 193 15.37 1.58 3.09
CA GLN A 193 15.95 0.53 3.93
C GLN A 193 14.89 -0.11 4.83
N TYR A 194 14.93 -1.44 4.90
CA TYR A 194 14.05 -2.27 5.73
C TYR A 194 14.87 -3.18 6.64
N GLU A 195 14.40 -3.37 7.86
CA GLU A 195 14.92 -4.36 8.79
C GLU A 195 13.75 -5.25 9.22
N SER A 196 13.75 -6.52 8.82
CA SER A 196 12.75 -7.50 9.29
C SER A 196 11.28 -7.09 9.05
N GLY A 197 11.02 -6.44 7.92
CA GLY A 197 9.70 -6.05 7.43
C GLY A 197 9.27 -4.62 7.76
N ILE A 198 10.03 -3.91 8.59
CA ILE A 198 9.75 -2.52 8.98
C ILE A 198 10.80 -1.58 8.38
N THR A 199 10.42 -0.34 8.09
CA THR A 199 11.35 0.69 7.59
C THR A 199 12.29 1.15 8.69
N GLU A 200 13.59 1.03 8.42
CA GLU A 200 14.67 1.32 9.37
C GLU A 200 15.83 1.97 8.62
N GLY A 201 16.15 3.22 8.96
CA GLY A 201 17.24 3.99 8.36
C GLY A 201 16.81 4.89 7.18
N PRO A 202 17.70 5.13 6.20
CA PRO A 202 17.48 6.12 5.15
C PRO A 202 16.45 5.67 4.12
N ALA A 203 15.68 6.65 3.63
CA ALA A 203 14.91 6.53 2.40
C ALA A 203 15.22 7.73 1.50
N THR A 204 15.46 7.49 0.22
CA THR A 204 15.79 8.52 -0.77
C THR A 204 14.98 8.32 -2.03
N GLY A 205 14.49 9.40 -2.61
CA GLY A 205 13.95 9.43 -3.96
C GLY A 205 14.77 10.33 -4.86
N TRP A 206 14.73 10.04 -6.15
CA TRP A 206 15.40 10.81 -7.18
C TRP A 206 14.39 11.27 -8.24
N PHE A 207 14.77 12.27 -9.02
CA PHE A 207 14.13 12.58 -10.29
C PHE A 207 14.69 11.67 -11.38
N GLU A 208 14.01 11.62 -12.53
CA GLU A 208 14.45 10.82 -13.68
C GLU A 208 15.79 11.28 -14.27
N SER A 209 16.22 12.50 -13.93
CA SER A 209 17.54 13.06 -14.27
C SER A 209 18.66 12.59 -13.33
N GLY A 210 18.31 12.03 -12.16
CA GLY A 210 19.26 11.43 -11.22
C GLY A 210 19.58 12.28 -9.99
N GLU A 211 19.12 13.54 -9.93
CA GLU A 211 19.21 14.35 -8.72
C GLU A 211 18.16 13.94 -7.69
N LYS A 212 18.44 14.18 -6.40
CA LYS A 212 17.51 13.82 -5.32
C LYS A 212 16.20 14.62 -5.43
N SER A 213 15.08 13.92 -5.35
CA SER A 213 13.74 14.51 -5.26
C SER A 213 13.25 14.59 -3.82
N TRP A 214 13.65 13.65 -2.97
CA TRP A 214 13.39 13.69 -1.54
C TRP A 214 14.35 12.79 -0.73
N THR A 215 14.47 13.06 0.57
CA THR A 215 15.17 12.23 1.55
C THR A 215 14.37 12.17 2.84
N ALA A 216 14.41 11.02 3.50
CA ALA A 216 13.77 10.77 4.77
C ALA A 216 14.61 9.81 5.61
N GLN A 217 14.34 9.79 6.91
CA GLN A 217 14.92 8.86 7.87
C GLN A 217 13.80 8.25 8.70
N TRP A 218 13.92 6.96 8.97
CA TRP A 218 12.95 6.14 9.67
C TRP A 218 13.62 5.36 10.80
N THR A 219 12.89 5.15 11.89
CA THR A 219 13.25 4.22 12.95
C THR A 219 11.95 3.54 13.38
N ASP A 220 11.90 2.22 13.36
CA ASP A 220 10.70 1.44 13.72
C ASP A 220 9.42 1.94 13.03
N ASP A 221 9.43 2.07 11.70
CA ASP A 221 8.32 2.61 10.89
C ASP A 221 7.89 4.05 11.21
N THR A 222 8.68 4.74 12.03
CA THR A 222 8.36 6.07 12.54
C THR A 222 9.30 7.10 11.91
N PRO A 223 8.78 8.21 11.35
CA PRO A 223 9.63 9.23 10.74
C PRO A 223 10.45 9.94 11.82
N VAL A 224 11.75 10.07 11.57
CA VAL A 224 12.70 10.73 12.47
C VAL A 224 13.58 11.72 11.70
N GLY A 225 14.20 12.65 12.44
CA GLY A 225 15.19 13.56 11.88
C GLY A 225 14.59 14.54 10.87
N THR A 226 15.40 14.91 9.88
CA THR A 226 15.03 15.91 8.87
C THR A 226 14.69 15.24 7.55
N HIS A 227 13.47 15.46 7.08
CA HIS A 227 13.01 15.03 5.77
C HIS A 227 13.04 16.23 4.83
N MET A 228 13.54 16.03 3.62
CA MET A 228 13.72 17.10 2.63
C MET A 228 13.10 16.70 1.31
N GLU A 229 12.50 17.66 0.61
CA GLU A 229 11.94 17.51 -0.74
C GLU A 229 12.45 18.67 -1.59
N TRP A 230 12.79 18.41 -2.84
CA TRP A 230 13.34 19.39 -3.78
C TRP A 230 12.42 19.59 -4.98
N TYR A 231 12.55 20.74 -5.64
CA TYR A 231 12.06 20.93 -7.00
C TYR A 231 13.02 20.30 -8.00
N VAL A 232 12.53 20.02 -9.22
CA VAL A 232 13.36 19.54 -10.34
C VAL A 232 14.52 20.51 -10.66
N SER A 233 14.37 21.80 -10.33
CA SER A 233 15.45 22.79 -10.47
C SER A 233 16.61 22.61 -9.48
N GLY A 234 16.51 21.67 -8.53
CA GLY A 234 17.47 21.46 -7.46
C GLY A 234 17.25 22.34 -6.23
N GLN A 235 16.31 23.29 -6.30
CA GLN A 235 16.00 24.13 -5.15
C GLN A 235 15.17 23.36 -4.11
N LEU A 236 15.48 23.54 -2.82
CA LEU A 236 14.70 22.99 -1.72
C LEU A 236 13.25 23.48 -1.80
N MET A 237 12.31 22.54 -1.77
CA MET A 237 10.86 22.78 -1.80
C MET A 237 10.30 22.74 -0.38
N ARG A 238 10.71 21.74 0.40
CA ARG A 238 10.17 21.48 1.73
C ARG A 238 11.21 20.82 2.62
N GLN A 239 11.18 21.19 3.89
CA GLN A 239 11.94 20.58 4.96
C GLN A 239 11.02 20.34 6.15
N LYS A 240 10.96 19.10 6.62
CA LYS A 240 10.17 18.68 7.78
C LYS A 240 11.11 18.12 8.83
N GLN A 241 10.94 18.52 10.09
CA GLN A 241 11.67 17.94 11.21
C GLN A 241 10.74 17.10 12.06
N PHE A 242 11.14 15.87 12.36
CA PHE A 242 10.37 14.93 13.17
C PHE A 242 11.11 14.59 14.47
N SER A 243 10.34 14.48 15.55
CA SER A 243 10.78 13.98 16.85
C SER A 243 9.72 13.03 17.40
N ALA A 244 10.13 11.80 17.77
CA ALA A 244 9.24 10.74 18.23
C ALA A 244 8.00 10.54 17.31
N GLY A 245 8.22 10.55 15.99
CA GLY A 245 7.17 10.39 14.98
C GLY A 245 6.27 11.60 14.74
N GLN A 246 6.44 12.68 15.50
CA GLN A 246 5.65 13.89 15.37
C GLN A 246 6.42 14.97 14.62
N LEU A 247 5.76 15.62 13.66
CA LEU A 247 6.28 16.81 13.01
C LEU A 247 6.45 17.92 14.06
N THR A 248 7.63 18.52 14.12
CA THR A 248 7.94 19.64 15.03
C THR A 248 8.15 20.94 14.28
N VAL A 249 8.73 20.89 13.08
CA VAL A 249 9.03 22.07 12.25
C VAL A 249 8.74 21.76 10.79
N LEU A 250 8.12 22.71 10.09
CA LEU A 250 7.93 22.70 8.64
C LEU A 250 8.46 24.01 8.06
N HIS A 251 9.36 23.89 7.09
CA HIS A 251 9.73 24.97 6.21
C HIS A 251 9.34 24.59 4.77
N GLU A 252 8.74 25.53 4.04
CA GLU A 252 8.50 25.43 2.61
C GLU A 252 9.06 26.65 1.89
N TRP A 253 9.49 26.47 0.66
CA TRP A 253 10.00 27.53 -0.20
C TRP A 253 9.28 27.53 -1.54
N HIS A 254 9.16 28.71 -2.13
CA HIS A 254 8.72 28.90 -3.51
C HIS A 254 9.80 28.47 -4.49
N ARG A 255 9.48 28.32 -5.78
CA ARG A 255 10.43 27.91 -6.83
C ARG A 255 11.58 28.88 -7.10
N ASN A 256 11.61 30.03 -6.43
CA ASN A 256 12.55 31.13 -6.63
C ASN A 256 13.51 31.36 -5.44
N GLY A 257 13.56 30.46 -4.48
CA GLY A 257 14.41 30.54 -3.29
C GLY A 257 13.70 31.06 -2.05
N LYS A 258 12.62 31.82 -2.21
CA LYS A 258 12.03 32.57 -1.10
C LYS A 258 11.19 31.69 -0.20
N ALA A 259 11.22 31.99 1.09
CA ALA A 259 10.40 31.33 2.08
C ALA A 259 8.91 31.43 1.69
N LYS A 260 8.17 30.35 1.88
CA LYS A 260 6.73 30.23 1.63
C LYS A 260 5.97 29.97 2.91
N VAL A 261 6.46 29.03 3.72
CA VAL A 261 5.89 28.68 5.02
C VAL A 261 7.01 28.42 6.01
N GLU A 262 6.85 28.92 7.23
CA GLU A 262 7.55 28.45 8.41
C GLU A 262 6.51 28.11 9.46
N ALA A 263 6.54 26.91 10.03
CA ALA A 263 5.57 26.47 11.02
C ALA A 263 6.21 25.60 12.10
N VAL A 264 5.80 25.83 13.35
CA VAL A 264 6.23 25.05 14.51
C VAL A 264 5.04 24.31 15.09
N TYR A 265 5.25 23.05 15.47
CA TYR A 265 4.25 22.17 16.02
C TYR A 265 4.69 21.64 17.39
N ALA A 266 3.74 21.47 18.30
CA ALA A 266 3.95 20.82 19.58
C ALA A 266 2.79 19.85 19.86
N LYS A 267 3.13 18.60 20.20
CA LYS A 267 2.15 17.53 20.46
C LYS A 267 1.14 17.36 19.32
N GLY A 268 1.62 17.48 18.07
CA GLY A 268 0.80 17.41 16.86
C GLY A 268 -0.04 18.65 16.55
N LEU A 269 0.04 19.71 17.35
CA LEU A 269 -0.74 20.94 17.16
C LEU A 269 0.14 22.07 16.62
N LEU A 270 -0.37 22.85 15.66
CA LEU A 270 0.30 24.05 15.16
C LEU A 270 0.39 25.11 16.28
N VAL A 271 1.62 25.53 16.59
CA VAL A 271 1.93 26.52 17.64
C VAL A 271 2.12 27.90 17.03
N SER A 272 2.92 27.99 15.97
CA SER A 272 3.20 29.24 15.27
C SER A 272 3.36 29.00 13.78
N GLN A 273 3.11 30.05 12.99
CA GLN A 273 3.29 30.02 11.55
C GLN A 273 3.60 31.40 10.99
N LYS A 274 4.46 31.44 9.98
CA LYS A 274 4.63 32.58 9.08
C LYS A 274 4.44 32.12 7.64
N ARG A 275 3.86 32.98 6.79
CA ARG A 275 3.67 32.70 5.37
C ARG A 275 4.00 33.91 4.52
N TRP A 276 4.54 33.66 3.34
CA TRP A 276 4.92 34.70 2.38
C TRP A 276 4.45 34.34 0.98
N ASP A 277 4.18 35.35 0.17
CA ASP A 277 3.99 35.19 -1.27
C ASP A 277 5.33 34.96 -1.99
N ASP A 278 5.27 34.66 -3.29
CA ASP A 278 6.44 34.44 -4.13
C ASP A 278 7.32 35.70 -4.27
N ASN A 279 6.84 36.88 -3.91
CA ASN A 279 7.65 38.11 -3.86
C ASN A 279 8.41 38.26 -2.54
N GLY A 280 8.08 37.47 -1.52
CA GLY A 280 8.62 37.57 -0.17
C GLY A 280 7.83 38.53 0.72
N THR A 281 6.63 38.95 0.30
CA THR A 281 5.74 39.76 1.13
C THR A 281 5.14 38.87 2.20
N LEU A 282 5.27 39.26 3.48
CA LEU A 282 4.64 38.54 4.59
C LEU A 282 3.12 38.63 4.44
N LEU A 283 2.52 37.46 4.26
CA LEU A 283 1.08 37.27 4.16
C LEU A 283 0.46 37.01 5.53
N LEU A 284 1.18 36.30 6.40
CA LEU A 284 0.69 35.85 7.69
C LEU A 284 1.79 35.79 8.75
N THR A 285 1.43 36.16 9.98
CA THR A 285 2.09 35.68 11.19
C THR A 285 1.05 35.17 12.19
N MET A 286 1.31 34.04 12.83
CA MET A 286 0.51 33.40 13.86
C MET A 286 1.42 32.95 15.00
N GLY A 287 1.03 33.23 16.24
CA GLY A 287 1.66 32.64 17.43
C GLY A 287 2.86 33.38 18.03
N GLU A 288 3.09 34.65 17.72
CA GLU A 288 4.04 35.45 18.52
C GLU A 288 3.40 35.81 19.87
N ALA A 289 3.99 35.32 20.96
CA ALA A 289 3.71 35.84 22.29
C ALA A 289 4.10 37.32 22.32
N ASN A 290 3.14 38.21 22.59
CA ASN A 290 3.48 39.55 23.04
C ASN A 290 4.40 39.41 24.28
N PRO A 291 5.51 40.16 24.38
CA PRO A 291 6.22 40.27 25.65
C PRO A 291 5.25 40.77 26.74
N PRO A 292 5.43 40.37 28.01
CA PRO A 292 4.47 40.67 29.06
C PRO A 292 4.25 42.18 29.16
N ARG A 293 3.01 42.64 28.92
CA ARG A 293 2.64 44.04 29.18
C ARG A 293 2.66 44.26 30.71
N PRO A 294 3.24 45.38 31.19
CA PRO A 294 3.12 45.75 32.60
C PRO A 294 1.64 45.87 32.97
N ASN A 295 1.29 45.35 34.16
CA ASN A 295 -0.06 45.31 34.73
C ASN A 295 -0.87 46.56 34.41
N THR A 296 -1.77 46.44 33.44
CA THR A 296 -2.88 47.37 33.21
C THR A 296 -4.17 46.62 33.51
N PRO A 297 -5.16 47.24 34.18
CA PRO A 297 -6.37 46.54 34.61
C PRO A 297 -7.08 45.93 33.41
N LYS A 298 -7.55 44.67 33.55
CA LYS A 298 -8.37 44.00 32.53
C LYS A 298 -9.54 44.91 32.14
N PRO A 299 -9.76 45.20 30.84
CA PRO A 299 -11.00 45.82 30.42
C PRO A 299 -12.14 44.85 30.77
N VAL A 300 -13.22 45.40 31.32
CA VAL A 300 -14.48 44.68 31.45
C VAL A 300 -14.91 44.25 30.04
N VAL A 301 -14.83 42.95 29.76
CA VAL A 301 -15.36 42.37 28.54
C VAL A 301 -16.88 42.38 28.69
N THR A 302 -17.55 43.32 28.03
CA THR A 302 -18.97 43.19 27.74
C THR A 302 -19.12 42.08 26.71
N GLU A 303 -19.50 40.89 27.15
CA GLU A 303 -19.83 39.77 26.27
C GLU A 303 -20.99 40.21 25.35
N ASN A 304 -20.72 40.32 24.05
CA ASN A 304 -21.76 40.50 23.06
C ASN A 304 -22.35 39.11 22.73
N PRO A 305 -23.66 38.88 22.90
CA PRO A 305 -24.29 37.57 22.67
C PRO A 305 -24.03 36.95 21.28
N ASP A 306 -23.64 37.76 20.29
CA ASP A 306 -23.32 37.37 18.92
C ASP A 306 -21.92 36.71 18.73
N ASP A 307 -21.09 36.62 19.77
CA ASP A 307 -19.74 36.03 19.68
C ASP A 307 -19.66 34.56 20.16
N ASN A 308 -20.80 33.93 20.48
CA ASN A 308 -20.79 32.53 20.91
C ASN A 308 -20.72 31.57 19.68
N PRO A 309 -19.78 30.61 19.64
CA PRO A 309 -19.69 29.66 18.52
C PRO A 309 -20.99 28.87 18.38
N ASN A 310 -21.50 28.73 17.14
CA ASN A 310 -22.70 27.93 16.86
C ASN A 310 -22.28 26.59 16.22
N PRO A 311 -22.22 25.48 16.97
CA PRO A 311 -21.81 24.17 16.44
C PRO A 311 -22.73 23.66 15.34
N ASN A 312 -23.98 24.15 15.31
CA ASN A 312 -25.00 23.75 14.35
C ASN A 312 -25.02 24.62 13.08
N ALA A 313 -24.07 25.54 12.92
CA ALA A 313 -23.97 26.36 11.71
C ALA A 313 -23.86 25.47 10.45
N PRO A 314 -24.55 25.79 9.34
CA PRO A 314 -24.59 24.94 8.15
C PRO A 314 -23.21 24.54 7.65
N GLY A 315 -22.26 25.48 7.59
CA GLY A 315 -20.90 25.24 7.17
C GLY A 315 -20.13 24.27 8.07
N ARG A 316 -20.42 24.21 9.38
CA ARG A 316 -19.78 23.26 10.30
C ARG A 316 -20.29 21.83 10.13
N ARG A 317 -21.54 21.67 9.67
CA ARG A 317 -22.17 20.36 9.42
C ARG A 317 -21.96 19.84 8.01
N THR A 318 -21.54 20.70 7.08
CA THR A 318 -21.17 20.30 5.73
C THR A 318 -19.88 19.49 5.74
N ALA A 319 -19.87 18.37 5.02
CA ALA A 319 -18.64 17.63 4.75
C ALA A 319 -17.82 18.37 3.68
N TRP A 320 -16.59 18.73 4.02
CA TRP A 320 -15.69 19.47 3.15
C TRP A 320 -14.55 18.59 2.63
N VAL A 321 -14.02 18.99 1.48
CA VAL A 321 -12.69 18.57 1.02
C VAL A 321 -11.76 19.76 1.20
N THR A 322 -10.51 19.55 1.64
CA THR A 322 -9.56 20.65 1.95
C THR A 322 -9.43 21.65 0.82
N THR A 323 -9.26 21.17 -0.42
CA THR A 323 -9.17 21.98 -1.64
C THR A 323 -10.44 22.80 -1.91
N ARG A 324 -11.61 22.22 -1.68
CA ARG A 324 -12.91 22.87 -1.90
C ARG A 324 -13.20 23.94 -0.86
N LEU A 325 -12.89 23.68 0.41
CA LEU A 325 -13.13 24.65 1.48
C LEU A 325 -12.34 25.93 1.25
N ASN A 326 -11.05 25.80 0.90
CA ASN A 326 -10.23 26.95 0.53
C ASN A 326 -10.75 27.65 -0.72
N ALA A 327 -11.05 26.91 -1.80
CA ALA A 327 -11.53 27.50 -3.06
C ALA A 327 -12.85 28.28 -2.91
N VAL A 328 -13.76 27.84 -2.03
CA VAL A 328 -15.06 28.50 -1.82
C VAL A 328 -14.91 29.81 -1.03
N TYR A 329 -14.06 29.80 0.00
CA TYR A 329 -13.99 30.90 0.96
C TYR A 329 -12.83 31.85 0.75
N GLN A 330 -11.79 31.49 0.00
CA GLN A 330 -10.72 32.41 -0.37
C GLN A 330 -11.29 33.66 -1.04
N GLY A 331 -10.84 34.84 -0.58
CA GLY A 331 -11.31 36.15 -1.01
C GLY A 331 -12.67 36.59 -0.47
N LYS A 332 -13.43 35.71 0.20
CA LYS A 332 -14.74 36.05 0.80
C LYS A 332 -14.56 36.91 2.05
N SER A 333 -15.57 37.71 2.38
CA SER A 333 -15.52 38.54 3.58
C SER A 333 -15.72 37.72 4.84
N THR A 334 -15.22 38.24 5.96
CA THR A 334 -15.48 37.71 7.30
C THR A 334 -16.97 37.58 7.61
N ALA A 335 -17.82 38.48 7.09
CA ALA A 335 -19.26 38.38 7.22
C ALA A 335 -19.82 37.13 6.52
N THR A 336 -19.33 36.79 5.32
CA THR A 336 -19.70 35.55 4.62
C THR A 336 -19.26 34.31 5.39
N VAL A 337 -18.08 34.35 6.01
CA VAL A 337 -17.62 33.24 6.87
C VAL A 337 -18.50 33.10 8.11
N LYS A 338 -18.78 34.20 8.83
CA LYS A 338 -19.66 34.16 10.02
C LYS A 338 -21.06 33.68 9.67
N ALA A 339 -21.61 34.08 8.53
CA ALA A 339 -22.92 33.61 8.08
C ALA A 339 -22.95 32.08 7.84
N ALA A 340 -21.84 31.51 7.37
CA ALA A 340 -21.75 30.08 7.09
C ALA A 340 -21.40 29.23 8.32
N PHE A 341 -20.49 29.70 9.18
CA PHE A 341 -19.90 28.91 10.27
C PHE A 341 -20.20 29.42 11.68
N GLY A 342 -20.89 30.56 11.82
CA GLY A 342 -21.07 31.26 13.09
C GLY A 342 -19.78 31.95 13.56
N ALA A 343 -19.74 32.33 14.84
CA ALA A 343 -18.50 32.82 15.45
C ALA A 343 -17.44 31.68 15.50
N PRO A 344 -16.14 32.01 15.36
CA PRO A 344 -15.07 31.04 15.50
C PRO A 344 -14.92 30.57 16.96
N ASP A 345 -14.48 29.32 17.16
CA ASP A 345 -14.22 28.79 18.50
C ASP A 345 -13.01 29.46 19.16
N GLN A 346 -12.11 30.00 18.35
CA GLN A 346 -10.94 30.73 18.82
C GLN A 346 -10.53 31.79 17.80
N ARG A 347 -10.14 32.97 18.29
CA ARG A 347 -9.45 34.00 17.49
C ARG A 347 -7.98 34.06 17.93
N LEU A 348 -7.08 33.86 16.97
CA LEU A 348 -5.62 33.91 17.17
C LEU A 348 -5.07 34.98 16.25
N GLY A 349 -5.14 36.25 16.69
CA GLY A 349 -4.88 37.41 15.84
C GLY A 349 -5.83 37.41 14.64
N ASP A 350 -5.24 37.38 13.45
CA ASP A 350 -5.91 37.36 12.14
C ASP A 350 -6.43 35.98 11.72
N THR A 351 -6.33 34.98 12.60
CA THR A 351 -6.78 33.60 12.32
C THR A 351 -8.03 33.25 13.12
N TRP A 352 -9.05 32.76 12.43
CA TRP A 352 -10.28 32.25 13.01
C TRP A 352 -10.29 30.73 12.96
N VAL A 353 -10.39 30.10 14.12
CA VAL A 353 -10.34 28.64 14.26
C VAL A 353 -11.74 28.09 14.45
N TYR A 354 -12.11 27.13 13.61
CA TYR A 354 -13.35 26.36 13.67
C TYR A 354 -13.02 24.89 13.89
N ARG A 355 -13.52 24.31 14.98
CA ARG A 355 -13.30 22.94 15.43
C ARG A 355 -14.58 22.12 15.26
N GLY A 356 -14.43 20.79 15.33
CA GLY A 356 -15.55 19.85 15.23
C GLY A 356 -16.13 19.74 13.81
N MET A 357 -15.35 20.12 12.80
CA MET A 357 -15.76 20.05 11.40
C MET A 357 -15.54 18.64 10.82
N MET A 358 -16.14 18.38 9.66
CA MET A 358 -15.89 17.18 8.87
C MET A 358 -15.15 17.57 7.59
N ILE A 359 -13.83 17.41 7.57
CA ILE A 359 -12.98 17.80 6.44
C ILE A 359 -12.16 16.59 5.99
N ILE A 360 -12.07 16.34 4.69
CA ILE A 360 -11.32 15.23 4.10
C ILE A 360 -10.17 15.78 3.28
N ASP A 361 -8.95 15.31 3.56
CA ASP A 361 -7.79 15.57 2.70
C ASP A 361 -7.78 14.56 1.54
N PRO A 362 -7.90 15.00 0.28
CA PRO A 362 -7.99 14.10 -0.86
C PRO A 362 -6.66 13.36 -1.15
N ILE A 363 -5.52 13.87 -0.67
CA ILE A 363 -4.21 13.26 -0.90
C ILE A 363 -3.96 12.16 0.15
N SER A 364 -4.06 12.51 1.44
CA SER A 364 -3.77 11.56 2.52
C SER A 364 -4.97 10.70 2.92
N ARG A 365 -6.17 11.00 2.41
CA ARG A 365 -7.47 10.40 2.81
C ARG A 365 -7.79 10.52 4.30
N ARG A 366 -7.09 11.39 5.04
CA ARG A 366 -7.32 11.60 6.47
C ARG A 366 -8.55 12.48 6.70
N ARG A 367 -9.26 12.20 7.80
CA ARG A 367 -10.29 13.07 8.34
C ARG A 367 -9.67 14.11 9.26
N LEU A 368 -9.88 15.37 8.91
CA LEU A 368 -9.46 16.55 9.64
C LEU A 368 -10.71 17.18 10.29
N SER A 369 -10.52 17.86 11.42
CA SER A 369 -11.63 18.34 12.23
C SER A 369 -11.54 19.82 12.59
N THR A 370 -10.45 20.47 12.21
CA THR A 370 -10.22 21.89 12.45
C THR A 370 -9.99 22.60 11.13
N ALA A 371 -10.69 23.72 10.90
CA ALA A 371 -10.38 24.68 9.86
C ALA A 371 -9.90 25.99 10.47
N GLN A 372 -8.83 26.54 9.91
CA GLN A 372 -8.26 27.83 10.25
C GLN A 372 -8.47 28.75 9.07
N PHE A 373 -9.33 29.75 9.26
CA PHE A 373 -9.59 30.80 8.28
C PHE A 373 -8.65 31.95 8.57
N LEU A 374 -7.78 32.19 7.61
CA LEU A 374 -6.81 33.25 7.67
C LEU A 374 -7.40 34.52 7.11
N ILE A 375 -7.40 35.61 7.87
CA ILE A 375 -8.18 36.80 7.54
C ILE A 375 -7.26 38.01 7.51
N LYS A 376 -7.27 38.74 6.40
CA LYS A 376 -6.56 40.02 6.26
C LYS A 376 -7.51 41.05 5.69
N ASP A 377 -7.53 42.24 6.28
CA ASP A 377 -8.38 43.37 5.87
C ASP A 377 -9.86 42.97 5.71
N GLY A 378 -10.34 42.12 6.62
CA GLY A 378 -11.73 41.67 6.65
C GLY A 378 -12.09 40.59 5.60
N LYS A 379 -11.11 40.07 4.84
CA LYS A 379 -11.30 39.01 3.83
C LYS A 379 -10.46 37.77 4.15
N VAL A 380 -10.97 36.62 3.77
CA VAL A 380 -10.25 35.35 3.88
C VAL A 380 -9.11 35.35 2.86
N LEU A 381 -7.88 35.27 3.34
CA LEU A 381 -6.71 35.07 2.51
C LEU A 381 -6.60 33.59 2.09
N GLU A 382 -6.83 32.68 3.03
CA GLU A 382 -6.69 31.24 2.84
C GLU A 382 -7.46 30.48 3.94
N VAL A 383 -7.82 29.23 3.65
CA VAL A 383 -8.36 28.30 4.65
C VAL A 383 -7.47 27.05 4.71
N VAL A 384 -6.93 26.78 5.90
CA VAL A 384 -6.11 25.60 6.17
C VAL A 384 -6.91 24.64 7.05
N ALA A 385 -6.88 23.34 6.76
CA ALA A 385 -7.56 22.34 7.56
C ALA A 385 -6.56 21.34 8.15
N ASN A 386 -6.77 20.96 9.40
CA ASN A 386 -5.92 20.07 10.21
C ASN A 386 -6.73 19.07 11.06
#